data_AF-A0A8B6GBL6-F1
#
_entry.id   AF-A0A8B6GBL6-F1
#
_cell.length_a   1.000
_cell.length_b   1.000
_cell.length_c   1.000
_cell.angle_alpha   90.00
_cell.angle_beta   90.00
_cell.angle_gamma   90.00
#
_symmetry.space_group_name_H-M   'P 1'
#
loop_
_entity.id
_entity.type
_entity.pdbx_description
1 polymer ?
#
loop_
_entity_poly.entity_id
_entity_poly.type
_entity_poly.pdbx_seq_one_letter_code
_entity_poly.pdbx_strand_id
1 'polypeptide(L)'
;MFEVLDMTSVQDAVMWAVIVISFYAMLRKSQFTNNSRTTSNPKEQLTRGDIQITEEGLIIDIQWSKTSQKHKNIHQIPLKRVNDCILCPVLAYSRMVTMLPALPGEPAFGLSDSKGKICAFSKSDIDKILHKLLVRCGMDSSL
;
A
#
# COMPACT_ATOMS: atom_id res chain seq x y z
N MET A 1 5.43 13.61 11.57
CA MET A 1 4.82 12.76 10.51
C MET A 1 3.43 13.23 10.11
N PHE A 2 2.51 13.49 11.04
CA PHE A 2 1.23 14.17 10.73
C PHE A 2 1.37 15.64 10.28
N GLU A 3 2.53 16.27 10.49
CA GLU A 3 2.82 17.61 9.93
C GLU A 3 3.07 17.59 8.41
N VAL A 4 3.44 16.43 7.86
CA VAL A 4 3.79 16.27 6.43
C VAL A 4 2.74 15.45 5.67
N LEU A 5 1.92 14.67 6.34
CA LEU A 5 0.83 13.94 5.70
C LEU A 5 -0.50 14.45 6.23
N ASP A 6 -1.33 14.97 5.33
CA ASP A 6 -2.69 15.39 5.64
C ASP A 6 -3.61 14.17 5.73
N MET A 7 -3.91 13.76 6.96
CA MET A 7 -4.75 12.58 7.21
C MET A 7 -6.23 12.76 6.82
N THR A 8 -6.65 13.94 6.36
CA THR A 8 -7.98 14.17 5.75
C THR A 8 -7.97 13.89 4.24
N SER A 9 -6.79 13.90 3.61
CA SER A 9 -6.60 13.53 2.21
C SER A 9 -6.52 12.01 2.06
N VAL A 10 -7.35 11.47 1.16
CA VAL A 10 -7.31 10.04 0.78
C VAL A 10 -5.93 9.65 0.27
N GLN A 11 -5.29 10.50 -0.53
CA GLN A 11 -3.97 10.20 -1.10
C GLN A 11 -2.92 10.04 0.01
N ASP A 12 -2.89 10.95 0.97
CA ASP A 12 -1.89 10.89 2.05
C ASP A 12 -2.17 9.73 3.01
N ALA A 13 -3.45 9.39 3.25
CA ALA A 13 -3.83 8.18 3.98
C ALA A 13 -3.38 6.88 3.29
N VAL A 14 -3.57 6.78 1.97
CA VAL A 14 -3.08 5.64 1.17
C VAL A 14 -1.55 5.59 1.20
N MET A 15 -0.87 6.72 1.04
CA MET A 15 0.60 6.76 1.07
C MET A 15 1.17 6.36 2.43
N TRP A 16 0.55 6.80 3.51
CA TRP A 16 0.92 6.37 4.86
C TRP A 16 0.79 4.85 5.00
N ALA A 17 -0.33 4.28 4.58
CA ALA A 17 -0.54 2.83 4.60
C ALA A 17 0.50 2.09 3.75
N VAL A 18 0.78 2.56 2.52
CA VAL A 18 1.80 1.99 1.64
C VAL A 18 3.16 2.00 2.31
N ILE A 19 3.61 3.14 2.86
CA ILE A 19 4.93 3.28 3.47
C ILE A 19 5.06 2.37 4.69
N VAL A 20 4.09 2.41 5.61
CA VAL A 20 4.12 1.62 6.84
C VAL A 20 4.07 0.13 6.52
N ILE A 21 3.12 -0.33 5.70
CA ILE A 21 2.99 -1.75 5.37
C ILE A 21 4.20 -2.24 4.58
N SER A 22 4.69 -1.45 3.62
CA SER A 22 5.88 -1.84 2.84
C SER A 22 7.11 -1.96 3.73
N PHE A 23 7.26 -1.09 4.72
CA PHE A 23 8.33 -1.21 5.71
C PHE A 23 8.19 -2.48 6.55
N TYR A 24 7.03 -2.72 7.18
CA TYR A 24 6.88 -3.88 8.06
C TYR A 24 6.89 -5.23 7.33
N ALA A 25 6.27 -5.31 6.15
CA ALA A 25 6.22 -6.53 5.34
C ALA A 25 7.39 -6.65 4.35
N MET A 26 8.35 -5.72 4.36
CA MET A 26 9.48 -5.67 3.43
C MET A 26 9.04 -5.77 1.96
N LEU A 27 7.94 -5.10 1.62
CA LEU A 27 7.35 -5.17 0.28
C LEU A 27 8.24 -4.44 -0.74
N ARG A 28 8.40 -5.07 -1.90
CA ARG A 28 9.00 -4.43 -3.07
C ARG A 28 7.96 -3.55 -3.75
N LYS A 29 8.38 -2.41 -4.29
CA LYS A 29 7.52 -1.52 -5.09
C LYS A 29 6.70 -2.27 -6.14
N SER A 30 7.27 -3.27 -6.81
CA SER A 30 6.57 -4.07 -7.82
C SER A 30 5.42 -4.93 -7.30
N GLN A 31 5.29 -5.16 -5.99
CA GLN A 31 4.21 -5.97 -5.42
C GLN A 31 2.90 -5.18 -5.26
N PHE A 32 2.97 -3.85 -5.21
CA PHE A 32 1.80 -2.98 -5.03
C PHE A 32 1.67 -1.88 -6.09
N THR A 33 2.55 -1.87 -7.09
CA THR A 33 2.48 -0.91 -8.21
C THR A 33 2.43 -1.62 -9.55
N ASN A 34 1.92 -0.93 -10.57
CA ASN A 34 2.00 -1.38 -11.95
C ASN A 34 3.15 -0.70 -12.71
N ASN A 35 3.53 -1.30 -13.84
CA ASN A 35 4.38 -0.62 -14.83
C ASN A 35 3.64 0.56 -15.48
N SER A 36 2.31 0.45 -15.66
CA SER A 36 1.42 1.50 -16.15
C SER A 36 0.08 1.44 -15.41
N ARG A 37 -0.57 2.60 -15.20
CA ARG A 37 -1.92 2.67 -14.62
C ARG A 37 -2.97 1.87 -15.43
N THR A 38 -2.72 1.63 -16.71
CA THR A 38 -3.64 0.92 -17.62
C THR A 38 -3.47 -0.60 -17.63
N THR A 39 -2.37 -1.13 -17.11
CA THR A 39 -2.05 -2.56 -17.14
C THR A 39 -2.04 -3.11 -15.72
N SER A 40 -3.21 -3.26 -15.11
CA SER A 40 -3.33 -3.95 -13.82
C SER A 40 -3.50 -5.44 -14.08
N ASN A 41 -2.57 -6.24 -13.55
CA ASN A 41 -2.71 -7.68 -13.48
C ASN A 41 -2.93 -8.08 -12.01
N PRO A 42 -4.18 -8.37 -11.59
CA PRO A 42 -4.49 -8.76 -10.22
C PRO A 42 -3.72 -9.98 -9.73
N LYS A 43 -3.15 -10.81 -10.62
CA LYS A 43 -2.33 -11.98 -10.26
C LYS A 43 -0.90 -11.63 -9.86
N GLU A 44 -0.43 -10.44 -10.22
CA GLU A 44 0.95 -10.00 -9.98
C GLU A 44 1.04 -8.88 -8.94
N GLN A 45 -0.11 -8.44 -8.43
CA GLN A 45 -0.24 -7.31 -7.51
C GLN A 45 -1.03 -7.69 -6.28
N LEU A 46 -0.71 -7.02 -5.18
CA LEU A 46 -1.49 -7.12 -3.96
C LEU A 46 -2.87 -6.48 -4.16
N THR A 47 -3.91 -7.25 -3.84
CA THR A 47 -5.32 -6.81 -3.86
C THR A 47 -5.84 -6.58 -2.44
N ARG A 48 -7.03 -5.99 -2.33
CA ARG A 48 -7.72 -5.84 -1.03
C ARG A 48 -7.95 -7.18 -0.35
N GLY A 49 -8.28 -8.22 -1.11
CA GLY A 49 -8.53 -9.57 -0.61
C GLY A 49 -7.28 -10.27 -0.05
N ASP A 50 -6.09 -9.82 -0.46
CA ASP A 50 -4.81 -10.37 0.02
C ASP A 50 -4.37 -9.79 1.38
N ILE A 51 -5.08 -8.78 1.91
CA ILE A 51 -4.80 -8.22 3.25
C ILE A 51 -6.01 -8.40 4.15
N GLN A 52 -5.83 -9.16 5.22
CA GLN A 52 -6.85 -9.41 6.22
C GLN A 52 -6.53 -8.66 7.50
N ILE A 53 -7.51 -7.94 8.05
CA ILE A 53 -7.41 -7.35 9.39
C ILE A 53 -7.87 -8.40 10.40
N THR A 54 -7.06 -8.65 11.41
CA THR A 54 -7.38 -9.51 12.55
C THR A 54 -7.36 -8.71 13.84
N GLU A 55 -7.78 -9.32 14.95
CA GLU A 55 -7.68 -8.70 16.28
C GLU A 55 -6.21 -8.36 16.62
N GLU A 56 -5.31 -9.31 16.34
CA GLU A 56 -3.88 -9.24 16.64
C GLU A 56 -3.06 -8.40 15.65
N GLY A 57 -3.57 -8.12 14.44
CA GLY A 57 -2.73 -7.59 13.39
C GLY A 57 -3.32 -7.53 11.98
N LEU A 58 -2.42 -7.65 11.00
CA LEU A 58 -2.74 -7.91 9.60
C LEU A 58 -2.13 -9.25 9.17
N ILE A 59 -2.77 -9.94 8.23
CA ILE A 59 -2.18 -11.05 7.49
C ILE A 59 -2.14 -10.63 6.02
N ILE A 60 -0.95 -10.71 5.42
CA ILE A 60 -0.74 -10.34 4.01
C ILE A 60 -0.34 -11.59 3.22
N ASP A 61 -1.14 -11.92 2.22
CA ASP A 61 -0.93 -13.06 1.34
C ASP A 61 -0.20 -12.62 0.07
N ILE A 62 1.06 -13.02 -0.07
CA ILE A 62 1.87 -12.74 -1.25
C ILE A 62 1.85 -13.96 -2.16
N GLN A 63 1.02 -13.89 -3.20
CA GLN A 63 0.88 -14.95 -4.19
C GLN A 63 1.99 -14.91 -5.25
N TRP A 64 2.54 -13.72 -5.53
CA TRP A 64 3.54 -13.51 -6.57
C TRP A 64 4.84 -12.94 -6.00
N SER A 65 5.92 -13.70 -6.19
CA SER A 65 7.29 -13.22 -5.99
C SER A 65 8.14 -13.66 -7.18
N LYS A 66 9.16 -12.86 -7.54
CA LYS A 66 10.07 -13.19 -8.67
C LYS A 66 10.68 -14.59 -8.59
N THR A 67 10.78 -15.16 -7.38
CA THR A 67 11.31 -16.51 -7.13
C THR A 67 10.25 -17.60 -7.14
N SER A 68 8.95 -17.27 -7.08
CA SER A 68 7.82 -18.20 -7.15
C SER A 68 7.10 -18.09 -8.49
N GLN A 69 7.81 -18.40 -9.58
CA GLN A 69 7.26 -18.33 -10.95
C GLN A 69 6.14 -19.35 -11.23
N LYS A 70 5.85 -20.27 -10.29
CA LYS A 70 4.82 -21.32 -10.43
C LYS A 70 3.56 -21.08 -9.58
N HIS A 71 3.41 -19.94 -8.89
CA HIS A 71 2.24 -19.62 -8.03
C HIS A 71 1.87 -20.74 -7.04
N LYS A 72 2.82 -21.63 -6.69
CA LYS A 72 2.49 -22.86 -5.95
C LYS A 72 2.39 -22.65 -4.44
N ASN A 73 2.96 -21.56 -3.92
CA ASN A 73 2.99 -21.28 -2.48
C ASN A 73 2.59 -19.82 -2.24
N ILE A 74 1.51 -19.62 -1.48
CA ILE A 74 1.15 -18.32 -0.91
C ILE A 74 2.11 -18.07 0.25
N HIS A 75 2.81 -16.94 0.23
CA HIS A 75 3.64 -16.53 1.36
C HIS A 75 2.85 -15.58 2.25
N GLN A 76 2.55 -16.02 3.47
CA GLN A 76 1.82 -15.21 4.44
C GLN A 76 2.79 -14.41 5.30
N ILE A 77 2.58 -13.10 5.39
CA ILE A 77 3.33 -12.19 6.25
C ILE A 77 2.38 -11.65 7.34
N PRO A 78 2.51 -12.12 8.58
CA PRO A 78 1.78 -11.55 9.71
C PRO A 78 2.44 -10.25 10.15
N LEU A 79 1.66 -9.16 10.24
CA LEU A 79 2.08 -7.88 10.83
C LEU A 79 1.37 -7.67 12.15
N LYS A 80 2.13 -7.55 13.23
CA LYS A 80 1.56 -7.33 14.56
C LYS A 80 1.00 -5.91 14.71
N ARG A 81 -0.13 -5.79 15.40
CA ARG A 81 -0.63 -4.50 15.89
C ARG A 81 0.40 -3.88 16.85
N VAL A 82 0.71 -2.61 16.64
CA VAL A 82 1.52 -1.82 17.56
C VAL A 82 0.61 -0.82 18.26
N ASN A 83 0.45 -0.96 19.57
CA ASN A 83 -0.41 -0.08 20.36
C ASN A 83 0.23 1.30 20.51
N ASP A 84 -0.60 2.35 20.55
CA ASP A 84 -0.21 3.75 20.78
C ASP A 84 0.92 4.28 19.87
N CYS A 85 1.02 3.73 18.65
CA CYS A 85 2.08 4.07 17.71
C CYS A 85 1.50 4.59 16.38
N ILE A 86 2.00 5.74 15.94
CA ILE A 86 1.66 6.35 14.64
C ILE A 86 2.20 5.56 13.44
N LEU A 87 3.04 4.55 13.69
CA LEU A 87 3.55 3.64 12.67
C LEU A 87 2.87 2.26 12.76
N CYS A 88 1.73 2.17 13.45
CA CYS A 88 0.99 0.92 13.54
C CYS A 88 0.42 0.54 12.15
N PRO A 89 0.81 -0.64 11.61
CA PRO A 89 0.36 -1.07 10.29
C PRO A 89 -1.16 -1.28 10.23
N VAL A 90 -1.75 -1.78 11.32
CA VAL A 90 -3.20 -1.98 11.40
C VAL A 90 -3.94 -0.66 11.38
N LEU A 91 -3.46 0.34 12.13
CA LEU A 91 -4.08 1.67 12.16
C LEU A 91 -3.99 2.35 10.79
N ALA A 92 -2.82 2.29 10.16
CA ALA A 92 -2.60 2.87 8.84
C ALA A 92 -3.51 2.22 7.78
N TYR A 93 -3.58 0.89 7.76
CA TYR A 93 -4.44 0.16 6.84
C TYR A 93 -5.93 0.44 7.08
N SER A 94 -6.36 0.36 8.35
CA SER A 94 -7.77 0.54 8.74
C SER A 94 -8.28 1.94 8.37
N ARG A 95 -7.46 2.97 8.58
CA ARG A 95 -7.80 4.34 8.19
C ARG A 95 -7.98 4.44 6.67
N MET A 96 -7.03 3.91 5.91
CA MET A 96 -7.10 3.93 4.45
C MET A 96 -8.36 3.22 3.93
N VAL A 97 -8.67 2.00 4.39
CA VAL A 97 -9.86 1.27 3.90
C VAL A 97 -11.17 1.93 4.29
N THR A 98 -11.20 2.66 5.41
CA THR A 98 -12.37 3.45 5.81
C THR A 98 -12.58 4.66 4.90
N MET A 99 -11.49 5.33 4.50
CA MET A 99 -11.54 6.50 3.62
C MET A 99 -11.70 6.13 2.14
N LEU A 100 -11.21 4.96 1.73
CA LEU A 100 -11.24 4.47 0.36
C LEU A 100 -11.73 3.01 0.32
N PRO A 101 -13.04 2.78 0.48
CA PRO A 101 -13.64 1.47 0.32
C PRO A 101 -13.39 0.92 -1.08
N ALA A 102 -13.18 -0.39 -1.17
CA ALA A 102 -12.84 -1.07 -2.40
C ALA A 102 -13.26 -2.54 -2.35
N LEU A 103 -13.48 -3.15 -3.51
CA LEU A 103 -13.82 -4.56 -3.64
C LEU A 103 -12.58 -5.45 -3.40
N PRO A 104 -12.75 -6.72 -2.98
CA PRO A 104 -11.62 -7.62 -2.71
C PRO A 104 -10.63 -7.79 -3.86
N GLY A 105 -11.12 -7.80 -5.11
CA GLY A 105 -10.26 -7.95 -6.30
C GLY A 105 -9.61 -6.64 -6.78
N GLU A 106 -9.90 -5.52 -6.15
CA GLU A 106 -9.29 -4.24 -6.48
C GLU A 106 -7.90 -4.09 -5.84
N PRO A 107 -7.03 -3.21 -6.38
CA PRO A 107 -5.71 -2.99 -5.83
C PRO A 107 -5.72 -2.67 -4.33
N ALA A 108 -4.78 -3.24 -3.58
CA ALA A 108 -4.63 -2.96 -2.15
C ALA A 108 -4.32 -1.48 -1.87
N PHE A 109 -3.64 -0.83 -2.81
CA PHE A 109 -3.23 0.57 -2.73
C PHE A 109 -3.43 1.25 -4.07
N GLY A 110 -4.02 2.44 -4.05
CA GLY A 110 -4.37 3.19 -5.25
C GLY A 110 -5.30 4.35 -4.93
N LEU A 111 -5.88 4.94 -5.98
CA LEU A 111 -6.88 6.00 -5.89
C LEU A 111 -8.04 5.69 -6.82
N SER A 112 -9.24 6.16 -6.46
CA SER A 112 -10.40 6.11 -7.35
C SER A 112 -10.16 6.94 -8.61
N ASP A 113 -10.52 6.39 -9.77
CA ASP A 113 -10.67 7.16 -11.00
C ASP A 113 -11.98 7.97 -11.02
N SER A 114 -12.23 8.69 -12.10
CA SER A 114 -13.45 9.47 -12.29
C SER A 114 -14.74 8.63 -12.32
N LYS A 115 -14.62 7.30 -12.43
CA LYS A 115 -15.73 6.34 -12.41
C LYS A 115 -15.84 5.61 -11.07
N GLY A 116 -15.02 5.99 -10.08
CA GLY A 116 -15.02 5.40 -8.74
C GLY A 116 -14.21 4.09 -8.61
N LYS A 117 -13.63 3.59 -9.70
CA LYS A 117 -12.83 2.35 -9.67
C LYS A 117 -11.45 2.62 -9.09
N ILE A 118 -10.96 1.73 -8.22
CA ILE A 118 -9.60 1.87 -7.68
C ILE A 118 -8.56 1.52 -8.74
N CYS A 119 -7.70 2.50 -9.03
CA CYS A 119 -6.54 2.36 -9.89
C CYS A 119 -5.27 2.28 -9.04
N ALA A 120 -4.50 1.20 -9.21
CA ALA A 120 -3.20 1.06 -8.55
C ALA A 120 -2.24 2.17 -8.99
N PHE A 121 -1.33 2.56 -8.10
CA PHE A 121 -0.24 3.45 -8.47
C PHE A 121 0.69 2.78 -9.49
N SER A 122 1.22 3.57 -10.42
CA SER A 122 2.40 3.15 -11.17
C SER A 122 3.66 3.32 -10.32
N LYS A 123 4.76 2.68 -10.74
CA LYS A 123 6.07 2.88 -10.09
C LYS A 123 6.48 4.35 -10.02
N SER A 124 6.26 5.11 -11.10
CA SER A 124 6.63 6.52 -11.17
C SER A 124 5.70 7.42 -10.35
N ASP A 125 4.45 7.01 -10.10
CA ASP A 125 3.57 7.72 -9.17
C ASP A 125 4.12 7.67 -7.76
N ILE A 126 4.50 6.48 -7.29
CA ILE A 126 5.11 6.30 -5.96
C ILE A 126 6.39 7.14 -5.84
N ASP A 127 7.27 7.10 -6.84
CA ASP A 127 8.52 7.85 -6.81
C ASP A 127 8.26 9.37 -6.70
N LYS A 128 7.32 9.90 -7.50
CA LYS A 128 6.94 11.32 -7.45
C LYS A 128 6.31 11.72 -6.12
N ILE A 129 5.42 10.90 -5.57
CA ILE A 129 4.73 11.23 -4.32
C ILE A 129 5.71 11.14 -3.15
N LEU A 130 6.55 10.10 -3.10
CA LEU A 130 7.58 9.95 -2.07
C LEU A 130 8.57 11.11 -2.12
N HIS A 131 9.04 11.50 -3.30
CA HIS A 131 9.93 12.64 -3.47
C HIS A 131 9.32 13.93 -2.91
N LYS A 132 8.07 14.23 -3.25
CA LYS A 132 7.34 15.38 -2.68
C LYS A 132 7.24 15.32 -1.16
N LEU A 133 7.01 14.14 -0.59
CA LEU A 133 6.94 13.96 0.87
C LEU A 133 8.31 14.18 1.52
N LEU A 134 9.40 13.69 0.93
CA LEU A 134 10.76 13.90 1.43
C LEU A 134 11.14 15.39 1.41
N VAL A 135 10.82 16.09 0.33
CA VAL A 135 11.02 17.55 0.23
C VAL A 135 10.22 18.29 1.30
N ARG A 136 8.96 17.90 1.55
CA ARG A 136 8.15 18.46 2.63
C ARG A 136 8.71 18.18 4.03
N CYS A 137 9.45 17.08 4.20
CA CYS A 137 10.20 16.78 5.42
C CYS A 137 11.52 17.57 5.54
N GLY A 138 11.86 18.43 4.57
CA GLY A 138 13.12 19.17 4.54
C GLY A 138 14.33 18.34 4.12
N MET A 139 14.13 17.17 3.51
CA MET A 139 15.22 16.35 2.98
C MET A 139 15.60 16.80 1.56
N ASP A 140 16.89 16.77 1.24
CA ASP A 140 17.38 17.14 -0.08
C ASP A 140 16.89 16.16 -1.16
N SER A 141 16.54 16.73 -2.31
CA SER A 141 15.79 16.13 -3.41
C SER A 141 16.65 15.34 -4.41
N SER A 142 17.92 15.11 -4.08
CA SER A 142 18.97 14.56 -4.95
C SER A 142 19.10 13.02 -4.92
N LEU A 143 18.08 12.33 -4.39
CA LEU A 143 17.93 10.87 -4.43
C LEU A 143 17.35 10.36 -5.76
#